data_AF-A0A2I0D051-F1
#
_entry.id   AF-A0A2I0D051-F1
#
_cell.length_a   1.000
_cell.length_b   1.000
_cell.length_c   1.000
_cell.angle_alpha   90.00
_cell.angle_beta   90.00
_cell.angle_gamma   90.00
#
_symmetry.space_group_name_H-M   'P 1'
#
loop_
_entity.id
_entity.type
_entity.pdbx_description
1 polymer ?
#
loop_
_entity_poly.entity_id
_entity_poly.type
_entity_poly.pdbx_seq_one_letter_code
_entity_poly.pdbx_strand_id
1 'polypeptide(L)'
;MHCRSHSLGWVFATRMIGIICLLIAIVLANILTHYVESPLFTSGVTFINENFWLLVLIALILMVGDVFAAFPFPFNLPAPIITAFGSVFLIMFMLRIFQWTDSVTSTTLSPLFSFLAPVIATVIFLIVLVSGYYAILRQLWFQSSATDVSADGQVSGALGSGGPEMHAREVTDAKTWEEIGAELRLMLYDIIHRFRQEIRKNQ
;
A
#
# COMPACT_ATOMS: atom_id res chain seq x y z
N MET A 1 -14.30 -20.09 3.91
CA MET A 1 -14.35 -18.77 3.25
C MET A 1 -13.40 -18.79 2.06
N HIS A 2 -13.93 -18.74 0.83
CA HIS A 2 -13.11 -18.65 -0.39
C HIS A 2 -12.58 -17.21 -0.52
N CYS A 3 -11.32 -16.99 -0.16
CA CYS A 3 -10.63 -15.75 -0.52
C CYS A 3 -10.40 -15.78 -2.03
N ARG A 4 -11.28 -15.10 -2.77
CA ARG A 4 -11.08 -14.82 -4.19
C ARG A 4 -9.80 -14.00 -4.30
N SER A 5 -8.75 -14.54 -4.92
CA SER A 5 -7.59 -13.74 -5.31
C SER A 5 -8.10 -12.69 -6.29
N HIS A 6 -8.28 -11.45 -5.81
CA HIS A 6 -8.65 -10.36 -6.69
C HIS A 6 -7.53 -10.23 -7.72
N SER A 7 -7.87 -10.42 -9.00
CA SER A 7 -6.89 -10.29 -10.06
C SER A 7 -6.33 -8.87 -10.07
N LEU A 8 -5.07 -8.71 -10.47
CA LEU A 8 -4.44 -7.39 -10.66
C LEU A 8 -5.35 -6.43 -11.45
N GLY A 9 -6.00 -6.97 -12.50
CA GLY A 9 -6.96 -6.22 -13.32
C GLY A 9 -8.19 -5.74 -12.54
N TRP A 10 -8.65 -6.49 -11.53
CA TRP A 10 -9.75 -6.05 -10.67
C TRP A 10 -9.35 -4.86 -9.80
N VAL A 11 -8.18 -4.91 -9.16
CA VAL A 11 -7.67 -3.80 -8.33
C VAL A 11 -7.48 -2.55 -9.18
N PHE A 12 -6.88 -2.70 -10.35
CA PHE A 12 -6.73 -1.60 -11.30
C PHE A 12 -8.08 -1.01 -11.71
N ALA A 13 -9.06 -1.85 -12.07
CA ALA A 13 -10.38 -1.39 -12.51
C ALA A 13 -11.14 -0.66 -11.39
N THR A 14 -11.10 -1.16 -10.14
CA THR A 14 -11.79 -0.52 -9.01
C THR A 14 -11.16 0.81 -8.61
N ARG A 15 -9.85 0.98 -8.80
CA ARG A 15 -9.21 2.29 -8.59
C ARG A 15 -9.50 3.24 -9.74
N MET A 16 -9.45 2.76 -10.98
CA MET A 16 -9.75 3.60 -12.14
C MET A 16 -11.17 4.16 -12.12
N ILE A 17 -12.17 3.35 -11.74
CA ILE A 17 -13.54 3.86 -11.60
C ILE A 17 -13.62 4.96 -10.55
N GLY A 18 -12.88 4.86 -9.44
CA GLY A 18 -12.82 5.92 -8.43
C GLY A 18 -12.26 7.23 -8.98
N ILE A 19 -11.18 7.17 -9.77
CA ILE A 19 -10.58 8.33 -10.44
C ILE A 19 -11.58 8.96 -11.42
N ILE A 20 -12.20 8.14 -12.28
CA ILE A 20 -13.18 8.61 -13.26
C ILE A 20 -14.38 9.27 -12.56
N CYS A 21 -14.91 8.65 -11.50
CA CYS A 21 -15.99 9.22 -10.70
C CYS A 21 -15.60 10.57 -10.08
N LEU A 22 -14.37 10.71 -9.56
CA LEU A 22 -13.86 11.97 -9.03
C LEU A 22 -13.79 13.04 -10.11
N LEU A 23 -13.27 12.72 -11.30
CA LEU A 23 -13.22 13.67 -12.42
C LEU A 23 -14.62 14.11 -12.86
N ILE A 24 -15.56 13.18 -12.97
CA ILE A 24 -16.95 13.48 -13.33
C ILE A 24 -17.58 14.39 -12.27
N ALA A 25 -17.36 14.14 -10.98
CA ALA A 25 -17.89 14.97 -9.90
C ALA A 25 -17.36 16.42 -9.99
N ILE A 26 -16.06 16.61 -10.32
CA ILE A 26 -15.46 17.94 -10.50
C ILE A 26 -16.08 18.67 -11.71
N VAL A 27 -16.26 17.97 -12.83
CA VAL A 27 -16.89 18.55 -14.02
C VAL A 27 -18.35 18.94 -13.73
N LEU A 28 -19.11 18.06 -13.08
CA LEU A 28 -20.49 18.34 -12.68
C LEU A 28 -20.56 19.52 -11.73
N ALA A 29 -19.68 19.60 -10.73
CA ALA A 29 -19.61 20.73 -9.80
C ALA A 29 -19.36 22.05 -10.54
N ASN A 30 -18.46 22.05 -11.53
CA ASN A 30 -18.21 23.20 -12.40
C ASN A 30 -19.46 23.63 -13.19
N ILE A 31 -20.15 22.69 -13.84
CA ILE A 31 -21.38 23.00 -14.57
C ILE A 31 -22.44 23.58 -13.63
N LEU A 32 -22.55 23.02 -12.43
CA LEU A 32 -23.54 23.42 -11.45
C LEU A 32 -23.34 24.86 -10.95
N THR A 33 -22.13 25.44 -11.07
CA THR A 33 -21.89 26.86 -10.75
C THR A 33 -22.67 27.82 -11.64
N HIS A 34 -23.08 27.37 -12.83
CA HIS A 34 -23.92 28.17 -13.73
C HIS A 34 -25.39 28.19 -13.31
N TYR A 35 -25.81 27.23 -12.48
CA TYR A 35 -27.21 27.07 -12.04
C TYR A 35 -27.41 27.47 -10.57
N VAL A 36 -26.35 27.47 -9.77
CA VAL A 36 -26.41 27.74 -8.32
C VAL A 36 -25.71 29.05 -8.00
N GLU A 37 -26.50 30.10 -7.75
CA GLU A 37 -26.03 31.43 -7.38
C GLU A 37 -25.76 31.54 -5.86
N SER A 38 -24.86 30.72 -5.33
CA SER A 38 -24.42 30.87 -3.94
C SER A 38 -22.90 31.11 -3.85
N PRO A 39 -22.44 32.20 -3.21
CA PRO A 39 -21.01 32.50 -3.12
C PRO A 39 -20.19 31.39 -2.47
N LEU A 40 -20.79 30.67 -1.50
CA LEU A 40 -20.17 29.53 -0.83
C LEU A 40 -19.94 28.35 -1.78
N PHE A 41 -20.93 28.04 -2.63
CA PHE A 41 -20.80 26.96 -3.60
C PHE A 41 -19.72 27.29 -4.64
N THR A 42 -19.76 28.50 -5.22
CA THR A 42 -18.76 28.93 -6.20
C THR A 42 -17.35 28.97 -5.60
N SER A 43 -17.20 29.40 -4.35
CA SER A 43 -15.92 29.35 -3.62
C SER A 43 -15.43 27.90 -3.46
N GLY A 44 -16.29 26.98 -3.07
CA GLY A 44 -15.94 25.56 -2.94
C GLY A 44 -15.51 24.92 -4.26
N VAL A 45 -16.21 25.20 -5.36
CA VAL A 45 -15.82 24.71 -6.70
C VAL A 45 -14.50 25.32 -7.14
N THR A 46 -14.30 26.62 -6.89
CA THR A 46 -13.03 27.31 -7.19
C THR A 46 -11.87 26.68 -6.42
N PHE A 47 -12.05 26.42 -5.13
CA PHE A 47 -11.06 25.71 -4.31
C PHE A 47 -10.69 24.34 -4.88
N ILE A 48 -11.68 23.54 -5.31
CA ILE A 48 -11.43 22.24 -5.93
C ILE A 48 -10.63 22.40 -7.23
N ASN A 49 -10.97 23.38 -8.06
CA ASN A 49 -10.26 23.64 -9.33
C ASN A 49 -8.81 24.08 -9.10
N GLU A 50 -8.54 24.95 -8.13
CA GLU A 50 -7.18 25.36 -7.76
C GLU A 50 -6.33 24.19 -7.27
N ASN A 51 -6.97 23.17 -6.71
CA ASN A 51 -6.32 21.96 -6.20
C ASN A 51 -6.48 20.76 -7.15
N PHE A 52 -6.98 20.96 -8.37
CA PHE A 52 -7.27 19.89 -9.32
C PHE A 52 -6.06 19.00 -9.58
N TRP A 53 -4.90 19.61 -9.86
CA TRP A 53 -3.66 18.87 -10.12
C TRP A 53 -3.18 18.08 -8.91
N LEU A 54 -3.37 18.62 -7.70
CA LEU A 54 -3.04 17.91 -6.47
C LEU A 54 -3.93 16.68 -6.28
N LEU A 55 -5.24 16.80 -6.54
CA LEU A 55 -6.19 15.69 -6.49
C LEU A 55 -5.84 14.58 -7.49
N VAL A 56 -5.52 14.96 -8.73
CA VAL A 56 -5.08 14.00 -9.76
C VAL A 56 -3.78 13.32 -9.35
N LEU A 57 -2.80 14.06 -8.82
CA LEU A 57 -1.53 13.51 -8.35
C LEU A 57 -1.73 12.51 -7.21
N ILE A 58 -2.55 12.86 -6.20
CA ILE A 58 -2.90 11.96 -5.07
C ILE A 58 -3.50 10.67 -5.62
N ALA A 59 -4.48 10.79 -6.51
CA ALA A 59 -5.19 9.66 -7.07
C ALA A 59 -4.24 8.73 -7.84
N LEU A 60 -3.34 9.28 -8.64
CA LEU A 60 -2.34 8.51 -9.39
C LEU A 60 -1.32 7.83 -8.47
N ILE A 61 -0.75 8.54 -7.49
CA ILE A 61 0.23 7.96 -6.57
C ILE A 61 -0.40 6.81 -5.78
N LEU A 62 -1.59 7.01 -5.22
CA LEU A 62 -2.28 5.97 -4.45
C LEU A 62 -2.66 4.77 -5.33
N MET A 63 -3.13 5.02 -6.56
CA MET A 63 -3.40 3.96 -7.53
C MET A 63 -2.15 3.13 -7.84
N VAL A 64 -1.01 3.79 -8.07
CA VAL A 64 0.27 3.10 -8.29
C VAL A 64 0.64 2.27 -7.06
N GLY A 65 0.50 2.82 -5.85
CA GLY A 65 0.71 2.09 -4.59
C GLY A 65 -0.16 0.84 -4.48
N ASP A 66 -1.45 0.94 -4.78
CA ASP A 66 -2.39 -0.19 -4.76
C ASP A 66 -2.05 -1.26 -5.82
N VAL A 67 -1.62 -0.84 -7.02
CA VAL A 67 -1.16 -1.77 -8.06
C VAL A 67 0.07 -2.53 -7.59
N PHE A 68 1.05 -1.85 -6.98
CA PHE A 68 2.21 -2.51 -6.39
C PHE A 68 1.80 -3.46 -5.26
N ALA A 69 0.86 -3.07 -4.40
CA ALA A 69 0.40 -3.90 -3.29
C ALA A 69 -0.26 -5.21 -3.73
N ALA A 70 -0.85 -5.23 -4.92
CA ALA A 70 -1.54 -6.39 -5.46
C ALA A 70 -0.58 -7.44 -6.07
N PHE A 71 0.70 -7.10 -6.30
CA PHE A 71 1.68 -8.09 -6.72
C PHE A 71 2.10 -9.02 -5.57
N PRO A 72 2.50 -10.27 -5.86
CA PRO A 72 3.11 -11.11 -4.85
C PRO A 72 4.46 -10.56 -4.41
N PHE A 73 4.91 -10.98 -3.22
CA PHE A 73 6.26 -10.72 -2.77
C PHE A 73 7.28 -11.26 -3.79
N PRO A 74 8.37 -10.52 -4.13
CA PRO A 74 8.87 -9.29 -3.49
C PRO A 74 8.39 -7.98 -4.13
N PHE A 75 7.54 -8.03 -5.16
CA PHE A 75 7.18 -6.84 -5.94
C PHE A 75 6.21 -5.89 -5.21
N ASN A 76 5.60 -6.31 -4.10
CA ASN A 76 4.80 -5.46 -3.23
C ASN A 76 5.61 -4.61 -2.24
N LEU A 77 6.92 -4.80 -2.11
CA LEU A 77 7.78 -4.04 -1.21
C LEU A 77 7.81 -2.51 -1.44
N PRO A 78 7.69 -2.00 -2.69
CA PRO A 78 7.58 -0.56 -2.93
C PRO A 78 6.22 0.03 -2.52
N ALA A 79 5.17 -0.79 -2.39
CA ALA A 79 3.82 -0.30 -2.17
C ALA A 79 3.67 0.55 -0.90
N PRO A 80 4.18 0.15 0.28
CA PRO A 80 4.11 0.97 1.49
C PRO A 80 4.75 2.35 1.34
N ILE A 81 5.89 2.45 0.63
CA ILE A 81 6.57 3.73 0.40
C ILE A 81 5.72 4.64 -0.48
N ILE A 82 5.23 4.11 -1.60
CA ILE A 82 4.43 4.88 -2.56
C ILE A 82 3.13 5.35 -1.90
N THR A 83 2.45 4.47 -1.17
CA THR A 83 1.23 4.81 -0.43
C THR A 83 1.50 5.81 0.69
N ALA A 84 2.65 5.73 1.37
CA ALA A 84 3.03 6.72 2.38
C ALA A 84 3.22 8.12 1.75
N PHE A 85 3.90 8.24 0.61
CA PHE A 85 3.96 9.52 -0.11
C PHE A 85 2.58 10.02 -0.55
N GLY A 86 1.73 9.13 -1.10
CA GLY A 86 0.36 9.49 -1.47
C GLY A 86 -0.45 10.01 -0.27
N SER A 87 -0.26 9.41 0.91
CA SER A 87 -0.92 9.84 2.15
C SER A 87 -0.46 11.22 2.63
N VAL A 88 0.81 11.60 2.38
CA VAL A 88 1.33 12.94 2.66
C VAL A 88 0.65 13.99 1.79
N PHE A 89 0.48 13.71 0.50
CA PHE A 89 -0.28 14.62 -0.38
C PHE A 89 -1.76 14.67 0.00
N LEU A 90 -2.34 13.55 0.45
CA LEU A 90 -3.72 13.51 0.93
C LEU A 90 -3.92 14.38 2.19
N ILE A 91 -3.03 14.29 3.18
CA ILE A 91 -3.12 15.16 4.36
C ILE A 91 -2.86 16.62 4.00
N MET A 92 -1.95 16.90 3.05
CA MET A 92 -1.75 18.26 2.54
C MET A 92 -3.04 18.83 1.93
N PHE A 93 -3.78 18.03 1.15
CA PHE A 93 -5.08 18.43 0.63
C PHE A 93 -6.11 18.64 1.75
N MET A 94 -6.16 17.77 2.74
CA MET A 94 -7.04 17.94 3.92
C MET A 94 -6.73 19.25 4.67
N LEU A 95 -5.46 19.60 4.86
CA LEU A 95 -5.06 20.87 5.48
C LEU A 95 -5.51 22.07 4.64
N ARG A 96 -5.45 21.97 3.31
CA ARG A 96 -5.99 23.01 2.42
C ARG A 96 -7.51 23.17 2.56
N ILE A 97 -8.26 22.09 2.79
CA ILE A 97 -9.70 22.17 3.10
C ILE A 97 -9.92 22.98 4.38
N PHE A 98 -9.11 22.75 5.42
CA PHE A 98 -9.21 23.53 6.67
C PHE A 98 -8.88 25.00 6.45
N GLN A 99 -7.85 25.32 5.66
CA GLN A 99 -7.51 26.70 5.32
C GLN A 99 -8.62 27.39 4.53
N TRP A 100 -9.23 26.69 3.57
CA TRP A 100 -10.39 27.19 2.84
C TRP A 100 -11.58 27.40 3.79
N THR A 101 -11.86 26.45 4.68
CA THR A 101 -12.91 26.58 5.69
C THR A 101 -12.69 27.82 6.55
N ASP A 102 -11.47 28.02 7.05
CA ASP A 102 -11.08 29.18 7.88
C ASP A 102 -11.36 30.51 7.16
N SER A 103 -11.09 30.55 5.85
CA SER A 103 -11.36 31.73 5.01
C SER A 103 -12.85 32.03 4.85
N VAL A 104 -13.70 31.01 4.89
CA VAL A 104 -15.15 31.13 4.75
C VAL A 104 -15.82 31.44 6.10
N THR A 105 -15.33 30.86 7.19
CA THR A 105 -15.91 31.02 8.54
C THR A 105 -15.32 32.20 9.31
N SER A 106 -14.32 32.90 8.75
CA SER A 106 -13.60 34.01 9.40
C SER A 106 -13.00 33.62 10.76
N THR A 107 -12.58 32.36 10.89
CA THR A 107 -11.86 31.86 12.07
C THR A 107 -10.35 32.12 11.91
N THR A 108 -9.56 31.88 12.95
CA THR A 108 -8.09 32.10 12.95
C THR A 108 -7.31 30.82 13.23
N LEU A 109 -7.83 29.66 12.80
CA LEU A 109 -7.24 28.36 13.10
C LEU A 109 -6.11 27.98 12.11
N SER A 110 -6.12 28.53 10.90
CA SER A 110 -5.16 28.22 9.82
C SER A 110 -3.67 28.39 10.19
N PRO A 111 -3.24 29.43 10.95
CA PRO A 111 -1.84 29.59 11.33
C PRO A 111 -1.33 28.45 12.21
N LEU A 112 -2.16 27.97 13.14
CA LEU A 112 -1.81 26.87 14.05
C LEU A 112 -1.65 25.56 13.28
N PHE A 113 -2.56 25.27 12.35
CA PHE A 113 -2.44 24.09 11.49
C PHE A 113 -1.23 24.14 10.56
N SER A 114 -0.88 25.31 10.05
CA SER A 114 0.30 25.48 9.19
C SER A 114 1.61 25.18 9.93
N PHE A 115 1.70 25.55 11.21
CA PHE A 115 2.84 25.22 12.07
C PHE A 115 2.92 23.72 12.38
N LEU A 116 1.79 23.06 12.63
CA LEU A 116 1.74 21.62 12.93
C LEU A 116 1.81 20.73 11.68
N ALA A 117 1.51 21.26 10.49
CA ALA A 117 1.47 20.54 9.22
C ALA A 117 2.67 19.62 8.96
N PRO A 118 3.94 20.07 9.08
CA PRO A 118 5.09 19.19 8.82
C PRO A 118 5.20 18.05 9.85
N VAL A 119 4.83 18.29 11.11
CA VAL A 119 4.82 17.27 12.16
C VAL A 119 3.75 16.22 11.87
N ILE A 120 2.53 16.66 11.56
CA ILE A 120 1.40 15.77 11.21
C ILE A 120 1.75 14.94 9.97
N ALA A 121 2.28 15.57 8.92
CA ALA A 121 2.68 14.88 7.70
C ALA A 121 3.75 13.81 7.96
N THR A 122 4.77 14.12 8.77
CA THR A 122 5.83 13.17 9.14
C THR A 122 5.27 11.99 9.94
N VAL A 123 4.41 12.24 10.92
CA VAL A 123 3.81 11.18 11.73
C VAL A 123 2.92 10.27 10.88
N ILE A 124 2.08 10.84 10.03
CA ILE A 124 1.22 10.05 9.13
C ILE A 124 2.06 9.22 8.16
N PHE A 125 3.10 9.82 7.57
CA PHE A 125 4.03 9.11 6.70
C PHE A 125 4.61 7.87 7.39
N LEU A 126 5.12 8.03 8.62
CA LEU A 126 5.68 6.91 9.39
C LEU A 126 4.62 5.85 9.72
N ILE A 127 3.42 6.25 10.16
CA ILE A 127 2.34 5.32 10.49
C ILE A 127 1.93 4.50 9.26
N VAL A 128 1.73 5.14 8.11
CA VAL A 128 1.35 4.47 6.86
C VAL A 128 2.46 3.54 6.37
N LEU A 129 3.72 3.98 6.45
CA LEU A 129 4.88 3.18 6.06
C LEU A 129 5.02 1.93 6.91
N VAL A 130 5.01 2.08 8.25
CA VAL A 130 5.17 0.99 9.20
C VAL A 130 4.00 0.01 9.11
N SER A 131 2.76 0.51 9.02
CA SER A 131 1.58 -0.35 8.88
C SER A 131 1.59 -1.14 7.57
N GLY A 132 2.01 -0.53 6.46
CA GLY A 132 2.15 -1.20 5.18
C GLY A 132 3.18 -2.32 5.20
N TYR A 133 4.38 -2.07 5.76
CA TYR A 133 5.40 -3.12 5.89
C TYR A 133 4.99 -4.21 6.89
N TYR A 134 4.36 -3.84 7.99
CA TYR A 134 3.83 -4.80 8.96
C TYR A 134 2.83 -5.76 8.32
N ALA A 135 1.95 -5.26 7.44
CA ALA A 135 1.00 -6.11 6.72
C ALA A 135 1.70 -7.15 5.82
N ILE A 136 2.75 -6.74 5.09
CA ILE A 136 3.54 -7.65 4.23
C ILE A 136 4.26 -8.70 5.08
N LEU A 137 4.96 -8.29 6.14
CA LEU A 137 5.68 -9.21 7.03
C LEU A 137 4.75 -10.21 7.71
N ARG A 138 3.59 -9.74 8.20
CA ARG A 138 2.56 -10.58 8.78
C ARG A 138 2.10 -11.65 7.79
N GLN A 139 1.82 -11.26 6.54
CA GLN A 139 1.39 -12.20 5.51
C GLN A 139 2.45 -13.28 5.22
N LEU A 140 3.73 -12.89 5.13
CA LEU A 140 4.83 -13.83 4.91
C LEU A 140 4.95 -14.83 6.06
N TRP A 141 4.85 -14.36 7.31
CA TRP A 141 4.94 -15.21 8.51
C TRP A 141 3.79 -16.24 8.60
N PHE A 142 2.57 -15.85 8.21
CA PHE A 142 1.46 -16.80 8.16
C PHE A 142 1.59 -17.82 7.02
N GLN A 143 2.19 -17.46 5.89
CA GLN A 143 2.42 -18.39 4.77
C GLN A 143 3.48 -19.45 5.09
N SER A 144 4.56 -19.08 5.78
CA SER A 144 5.58 -20.06 6.21
C SER A 144 4.98 -21.06 7.21
N SER A 145 4.26 -20.57 8.21
CA SER A 145 3.67 -21.41 9.26
C SER A 145 2.65 -22.44 8.74
N ALA A 146 1.93 -22.12 7.65
CA ALA A 146 0.97 -23.05 7.03
C ALA A 146 1.65 -24.17 6.22
N THR A 147 2.87 -23.92 5.74
CA THR A 147 3.64 -24.87 4.94
C THR A 147 4.28 -25.93 5.84
N ASP A 148 4.76 -25.54 7.02
CA ASP A 148 5.37 -26.45 7.99
C ASP A 148 4.38 -27.48 8.56
N VAL A 149 3.13 -27.07 8.84
CA VAL A 149 2.08 -27.97 9.36
C VAL A 149 1.62 -29.01 8.33
N SER A 150 1.76 -28.71 7.02
CA SER A 150 1.39 -29.65 5.96
C SER A 150 2.48 -30.67 5.67
N ALA A 151 3.74 -30.35 5.98
CA ALA A 151 4.87 -31.26 5.80
C ALA A 151 4.91 -32.37 6.88
N ASP A 152 4.51 -32.07 8.12
CA ASP A 152 4.47 -33.06 9.21
C ASP A 152 3.25 -34.00 9.16
N GLY A 153 2.25 -33.70 8.33
CA GLY A 153 1.03 -34.51 8.19
C GLY A 153 1.14 -35.69 7.20
N GLN A 154 2.26 -35.86 6.50
CA GLN A 154 2.43 -36.86 5.44
C GLN A 154 3.63 -37.81 5.63
N VAL A 155 4.02 -38.09 6.88
CA VAL A 155 4.97 -39.17 7.18
C VAL A 155 4.42 -40.07 8.30
N SER A 156 3.40 -40.86 7.98
CA SER A 156 3.03 -42.04 8.78
C SER A 156 2.46 -43.11 7.87
N GLY A 157 3.36 -43.84 7.22
CA GLY A 157 3.00 -44.91 6.30
C GLY A 157 4.17 -45.62 5.63
N ALA A 158 5.23 -45.99 6.36
CA ALA A 158 6.12 -47.09 5.95
C ALA A 158 6.96 -47.60 7.13
N LEU A 159 6.91 -48.92 7.34
CA LEU A 159 7.62 -49.77 8.29
C LEU A 159 9.13 -49.47 8.47
N GLY A 160 9.62 -49.65 9.70
CA GLY A 160 11.04 -49.92 9.97
C GLY A 160 11.41 -49.82 11.45
N SER A 161 11.36 -50.94 12.17
CA SER A 161 11.79 -51.09 13.57
C SER A 161 13.32 -50.95 13.75
N GLY A 162 13.77 -50.25 14.81
CA GLY A 162 15.11 -50.48 15.39
C GLY A 162 15.68 -49.36 16.27
N GLY A 163 15.68 -49.57 17.59
CA GLY A 163 16.72 -49.08 18.52
C GLY A 163 16.59 -47.67 19.12
N PRO A 164 16.75 -47.49 20.46
CA PRO A 164 16.70 -46.18 21.11
C PRO A 164 18.12 -45.66 21.46
N GLU A 165 18.61 -44.62 20.79
CA GLU A 165 19.75 -43.84 21.29
C GLU A 165 19.56 -42.33 21.04
N MET A 166 19.40 -41.63 22.18
CA MET A 166 20.02 -40.35 22.53
C MET A 166 20.52 -39.45 21.38
N HIS A 167 19.83 -38.34 21.14
CA HIS A 167 20.48 -37.03 21.06
C HIS A 167 19.54 -35.96 21.60
N ALA A 168 19.83 -35.50 22.82
CA ALA A 168 19.39 -34.20 23.29
C ALA A 168 19.93 -33.16 22.31
N ARG A 169 19.05 -32.51 21.54
CA ARG A 169 19.40 -31.31 20.78
C ARG A 169 18.70 -30.13 21.44
N GLU A 170 19.51 -29.38 22.16
CA GLU A 170 19.16 -28.11 22.78
C GLU A 170 18.58 -27.12 21.76
N VAL A 171 17.63 -26.37 22.27
CA VAL A 171 16.93 -25.23 21.69
C VAL A 171 17.90 -24.12 21.28
N THR A 172 17.90 -23.69 20.01
CA THR A 172 18.03 -22.29 19.53
C THR A 172 18.03 -22.25 17.99
N ASP A 173 16.91 -22.61 17.38
CA ASP A 173 16.70 -22.45 15.93
C ASP A 173 16.19 -21.03 15.63
N ALA A 174 17.00 -20.03 15.97
CA ALA A 174 16.76 -18.64 15.58
C ALA A 174 17.73 -18.33 14.43
N LYS A 175 17.24 -18.52 13.20
CA LYS A 175 17.99 -18.26 11.98
C LYS A 175 18.63 -16.88 12.01
N THR A 176 19.93 -16.79 11.74
CA THR A 176 20.67 -15.53 11.85
C THR A 176 20.32 -14.60 10.69
N TRP A 177 20.33 -13.28 10.93
CA TRP A 177 20.03 -12.28 9.90
C TRP A 177 20.95 -12.34 8.67
N GLU A 178 22.18 -12.79 8.85
CA GLU A 178 23.12 -13.02 7.75
C GLU A 178 22.66 -14.17 6.85
N GLU A 179 22.13 -15.24 7.45
CA GLU A 179 21.62 -16.40 6.74
C GLU A 179 20.31 -16.08 5.99
N ILE A 180 19.39 -15.35 6.63
CA ILE A 180 18.16 -14.84 5.98
C ILE A 180 18.53 -13.90 4.82
N GLY A 181 19.52 -13.02 5.02
CA GLY A 181 20.00 -12.11 3.98
C GLY A 181 20.67 -12.83 2.81
N ALA A 182 21.42 -13.89 3.08
CA ALA A 182 22.04 -14.72 2.06
C ALA A 182 20.99 -15.46 1.22
N GLU A 183 19.98 -16.04 1.86
CA GLU A 183 18.88 -16.71 1.16
C GLU A 183 18.06 -15.75 0.31
N LEU A 184 17.74 -14.56 0.84
CA LEU A 184 17.01 -13.55 0.08
C LEU A 184 17.80 -13.10 -1.15
N ARG A 185 19.13 -12.94 -1.04
CA ARG A 185 19.99 -12.59 -2.19
C ARG A 185 20.01 -13.68 -3.25
N LEU A 186 20.09 -14.95 -2.84
CA LEU A 186 20.05 -16.08 -3.76
C LEU A 186 18.69 -16.18 -4.46
N MET A 187 17.60 -16.00 -3.71
CA MET A 187 16.24 -16.01 -4.24
C MET A 187 16.03 -14.86 -5.23
N LEU A 188 16.54 -13.66 -4.93
CA LEU A 188 16.49 -12.50 -5.81
C LEU A 188 17.27 -12.72 -7.11
N TYR A 189 18.47 -13.30 -7.00
CA TYR A 189 19.31 -13.61 -8.14
C TYR A 189 18.62 -14.60 -9.09
N ASP A 190 18.00 -15.65 -8.54
CA ASP A 190 17.33 -16.67 -9.34
C ASP A 190 16.09 -16.11 -10.05
N ILE A 191 15.32 -15.24 -9.38
CA ILE A 191 14.17 -14.54 -9.98
C ILE A 191 14.63 -13.64 -11.14
N ILE A 192 15.66 -12.81 -10.93
CA ILE A 192 16.18 -11.90 -11.97
C ILE A 192 16.72 -12.70 -13.15
N HIS A 193 17.42 -13.80 -12.87
CA HIS A 193 17.98 -14.66 -13.90
C HIS A 193 16.88 -15.35 -14.71
N ARG A 194 15.84 -15.88 -14.05
CA ARG A 194 14.68 -16.51 -14.69
C ARG A 194 13.90 -15.54 -15.57
N PHE A 195 13.66 -14.33 -15.07
CA PHE A 195 12.99 -13.26 -15.83
C PHE A 195 13.78 -12.88 -17.08
N ARG A 196 15.11 -12.76 -16.95
CA ARG A 196 16.00 -12.50 -18.08
C ARG A 196 15.97 -13.63 -19.12
N GLN A 197 15.91 -14.89 -18.68
CA GLN A 197 15.83 -16.02 -19.59
C GLN A 197 14.47 -16.09 -20.31
N GLU A 198 13.37 -15.77 -19.63
CA GLU A 198 12.04 -15.71 -20.26
C GLU A 198 11.96 -14.62 -21.34
N ILE A 199 12.54 -13.44 -21.11
CA ILE A 199 12.60 -12.37 -22.12
C ILE A 199 13.41 -12.83 -23.35
N ARG A 200 14.53 -13.54 -23.14
CA ARG A 200 15.43 -13.98 -24.21
C ARG A 200 14.87 -15.14 -25.04
N LYS A 201 13.90 -15.88 -24.50
CA LYS A 201 13.22 -17.01 -25.17
C LYS A 201 11.99 -16.55 -25.98
N ASN A 202 11.47 -15.36 -25.69
CA ASN A 202 10.31 -14.76 -26.36
C ASN A 202 10.69 -13.75 -27.46
N GLN A 203 11.98 -13.64 -27.80
CA GLN A 203 12.49 -13.05 -29.05
C GLN A 203 12.90 -14.16 -30.01
#